data_AF-A0A3D8YA79-F1
#
_entry.id   AF-A0A3D8YA79-F1
#
_cell.length_a   1.000
_cell.length_b   1.000
_cell.length_c   1.000
_cell.angle_alpha   90.00
_cell.angle_beta   90.00
_cell.angle_gamma   90.00
#
_symmetry.space_group_name_H-M   'P 1'
#
loop_
_entity.id
_entity.type
_entity.pdbx_description
1 polymer ?
#
loop_
_entity_poly.entity_id
_entity_poly.type
_entity_poly.pdbx_seq_one_letter_code
_entity_poly.pdbx_strand_id
1 'polypeptide(L)' 'MSALYILIIASLFVAIGFLSAFIWSVRKGHFDDDYTPSVRILLDDTTHESNNQ' A
#
# COMPACT_ATOMS: atom_id res chain seq x y z
N MET A 1 8.69 34.71 -19.36
CA MET A 1 9.52 34.60 -18.14
C MET A 1 8.73 34.61 -16.83
N SER A 2 7.51 35.15 -16.77
CA SER A 2 6.67 35.09 -15.55
C SER A 2 6.03 33.71 -15.30
N ALA A 3 5.51 33.06 -16.35
CA ALA A 3 4.84 31.76 -16.23
C ALA A 3 5.74 30.63 -15.69
N LEU A 4 7.06 30.72 -15.90
CA LEU A 4 8.02 29.72 -15.43
C LEU A 4 8.07 29.65 -13.91
N TYR A 5 7.98 30.79 -13.21
CA TYR A 5 7.93 30.82 -11.75
C TYR A 5 6.66 30.16 -11.19
N ILE A 6 5.51 30.38 -11.85
CA ILE A 6 4.24 29.75 -11.48
C ILE A 6 4.33 28.23 -11.65
N LEU A 7 4.92 27.77 -12.76
CA LEU A 7 5.09 26.34 -13.05
C LEU A 7 6.02 25.65 -12.05
N ILE A 8 7.10 26.31 -11.62
CA ILE A 8 8.02 25.76 -10.60
C ILE A 8 7.30 25.59 -9.26
N ILE A 9 6.53 26.59 -8.83
CA ILE A 9 5.80 26.51 -7.56
C ILE A 9 4.73 25.42 -7.65
N ALA A 10 3.97 25.39 -8.75
CA ALA A 10 2.94 24.38 -8.97
C ALA A 10 3.52 22.95 -8.98
N SER A 11 4.65 22.72 -9.67
CA SER A 11 5.27 21.39 -9.70
C SER A 11 5.81 20.97 -8.33
N LEU A 12 6.36 21.91 -7.55
CA LEU A 12 6.81 21.64 -6.19
C LEU A 12 5.64 21.26 -5.26
N PHE A 13 4.51 21.96 -5.36
CA PHE A 13 3.30 21.62 -4.61
C PHE A 13 2.79 20.22 -4.94
N VAL A 14 2.74 19.87 -6.24
CA VAL A 14 2.34 18.52 -6.68
C VAL A 14 3.30 17.46 -6.16
N ALA A 15 4.61 17.70 -6.25
CA ALA A 15 5.63 16.76 -5.77
C ALA A 15 5.52 16.50 -4.25
N ILE A 16 5.39 17.57 -3.46
CA ILE A 16 5.23 17.46 -1.99
C ILE A 16 3.91 16.78 -1.64
N GLY A 17 2.82 17.11 -2.34
CA GLY A 17 1.51 16.47 -2.13
C GLY A 17 1.57 14.98 -2.39
N PHE A 18 2.17 14.58 -3.51
CA PHE A 18 2.34 13.17 -3.87
C PHE A 18 3.23 12.42 -2.87
N LEU A 19 4.36 13.02 -2.49
CA LEU A 19 5.26 12.43 -1.50
C LEU A 19 4.58 12.26 -0.13
N SER A 20 3.81 13.25 0.32
CA SER A 20 3.08 13.19 1.59
C SER A 20 2.01 12.10 1.58
N ALA A 21 1.24 12.00 0.49
CA ALA A 21 0.26 10.95 0.30
C ALA A 21 0.91 9.56 0.25
N PHE A 22 2.05 9.43 -0.43
CA PHE A 22 2.83 8.19 -0.49
C PHE A 22 3.30 7.75 0.90
N ILE A 23 3.91 8.64 1.68
CA ILE A 23 4.35 8.34 3.05
C ILE A 23 3.17 7.94 3.93
N TRP A 24 2.04 8.64 3.84
CA TRP A 24 0.83 8.28 4.58
C TRP A 24 0.31 6.89 4.19
N SER A 25 0.29 6.57 2.90
CA SER A 25 -0.14 5.26 2.38
C SER A 25 0.71 4.11 2.91
N VAL A 26 2.04 4.27 2.88
CA VAL A 26 2.99 3.26 3.39
C VAL A 26 2.85 3.10 4.90
N ARG A 27 2.73 4.21 5.65
CA ARG A 27 2.59 4.17 7.12
C ARG A 27 1.27 3.56 7.59
N LYS A 28 0.21 3.60 6.77
CA LYS A 28 -1.11 3.11 7.12
C LYS A 28 -1.25 1.59 7.01
N GLY A 29 -0.19 0.87 6.65
CA GLY A 29 -0.21 -0.60 6.63
C GLY A 29 -1.18 -1.17 5.59
N HIS A 30 -1.53 -0.41 4.55
CA HIS A 30 -2.34 -0.91 3.43
C HIS A 30 -1.66 -2.07 2.66
N PHE A 31 -0.40 -2.38 3.00
CA PHE A 31 0.39 -3.50 2.49
C PHE A 31 0.50 -4.66 3.48
N ASP A 32 -0.15 -4.62 4.65
CA ASP A 32 -0.03 -5.68 5.66
C ASP A 32 -0.80 -6.97 5.29
N ASP A 33 -1.51 -6.98 4.15
CA ASP A 33 -2.15 -8.19 3.61
C ASP A 33 -1.19 -8.96 2.69
N ASP A 34 -0.05 -9.37 3.25
CA ASP A 34 0.95 -10.19 2.57
C ASP A 34 0.51 -11.67 2.46
N TYR A 35 -0.55 -12.07 3.18
CA TYR A 35 -1.09 -13.43 3.22
C TYR A 35 -2.42 -13.52 2.47
N THR A 36 -2.31 -13.79 1.18
CA THR A 36 -3.45 -13.91 0.28
C THR A 36 -4.46 -14.97 0.78
N PRO A 37 -5.77 -14.68 0.75
CA PRO A 37 -6.82 -15.61 1.20
C PRO A 37 -6.79 -16.97 0.49
N SER A 38 -6.25 -17.04 -0.73
CA SER A 38 -6.04 -18.27 -1.49
C SER A 38 -5.09 -19.27 -0.81
N VAL A 39 -4.11 -18.79 -0.02
CA VAL A 39 -3.18 -19.65 0.71
C VAL A 39 -3.83 -20.15 2.00
N ARG A 40 -4.57 -19.28 2.71
CA ARG A 40 -5.30 -19.65 3.94
C ARG A 40 -6.26 -20.81 3.70
N ILE A 41 -7.08 -20.74 2.65
CA ILE A 41 -8.11 -21.77 2.38
C ILE A 41 -7.50 -23.13 1.97
N LEU A 42 -6.33 -23.14 1.31
CA LEU A 42 -5.65 -24.37 0.91
C LEU A 42 -4.94 -25.08 2.07
N LEU A 43 -4.51 -24.32 3.09
CA LEU A 43 -3.80 -24.87 4.24
C LEU A 43 -4.71 -25.14 5.45
N ASP A 44 -5.82 -24.40 5.62
CA ASP A 44 -6.81 -24.65 6.69
C ASP A 44 -7.48 -26.03 6.57
N ASP A 45 -7.73 -26.51 5.35
CA ASP A 45 -8.33 -27.83 5.14
C ASP A 45 -7.41 -28.99 5.58
N THR A 46 -6.09 -28.76 5.68
CA THR A 46 -5.11 -29.80 6.03
C THR A 46 -4.93 -30.01 7.53
N THR A 47 -5.16 -28.99 8.36
CA THR A 47 -4.94 -29.04 9.81
C THR A 47 -6.14 -29.64 10.55
N HIS A 48 -7.34 -29.56 9.98
CA HIS A 48 -8.55 -30.16 10.54
C HIS A 48 -8.62 -31.69 10.38
N GLU A 49 -7.98 -32.26 9.37
CA GLU A 49 -7.91 -33.72 9.16
C GLU A 49 -6.95 -34.41 10.16
N SER A 50 -5.86 -33.74 10.56
CA SER A 50 -4.85 -34.34 11.47
C SER A 50 -5.23 -34.36 12.95
N ASN A 51 -6.25 -33.58 13.35
CA ASN A 51 -6.70 -33.49 14.75
C ASN A 51 -7.89 -34.42 15.07
N ASN A 52 -8.36 -35.17 14.07
CA ASN A 52 -9.42 -36.18 14.20
C ASN A 52 -8.87 -37.62 14.13
N GLN A 53 -7.58 -37.83 14.41
CA GLN A 53 -6.97 -39.15 14.60
C GLN A 53 -6.50 -39.35 16.04
#